data_AF-A0A7C5DZJ4-F1
#
_entry.id   AF-A0A7C5DZJ4-F1
#
_cell.length_a   1.000
_cell.length_b   1.000
_cell.length_c   1.000
_cell.angle_alpha   90.00
_cell.angle_beta   90.00
_cell.angle_gamma   90.00
#
_symmetry.space_group_name_H-M   'P 1'
#
loop_
_entity.id
_entity.type
_entity.pdbx_description
1 polymer ?
#
loop_
_entity_poly.entity_id
_entity_poly.type
_entity_poly.pdbx_seq_one_letter_code
_entity_poly.pdbx_strand_id
1 'polypeptide(L)'
;MRMSPFVLYLIILWSCSLILHLINNINSMILILGQEFIMQFFFFVIIALIIVMFIVESPRVKNSREKSNGQKTKVNVGDIRFTSHALQRLNERGIDVEEIERMILDPSSKAAIEENGNIRLEKNGIVVIFRKELMGILVITIFSDNK
;
A
#
# COMPACT_ATOMS: atom_id res chain seq x y z
N MET A 1 -35.14 5.90 71.93
CA MET A 1 -35.62 7.00 71.07
C MET A 1 -36.48 6.40 69.96
N ARG A 2 -37.75 6.82 69.82
CA ARG A 2 -38.62 6.39 68.70
C ARG A 2 -38.50 7.42 67.58
N MET A 3 -38.10 6.98 66.40
CA MET A 3 -38.04 7.83 65.21
C MET A 3 -39.46 8.13 64.72
N SER A 4 -39.75 9.38 64.35
CA SER A 4 -41.09 9.72 63.86
C SER A 4 -41.31 9.13 62.46
N PRO A 5 -42.53 8.68 62.12
CA PRO A 5 -42.83 8.08 60.81
C PRO A 5 -42.53 9.03 59.64
N PHE A 6 -42.59 10.35 59.88
CA PHE A 6 -42.23 11.37 58.91
C PHE A 6 -40.74 11.33 58.51
N VAL A 7 -39.84 11.14 59.47
CA VAL A 7 -38.40 11.05 59.19
C VAL A 7 -38.08 9.78 58.41
N LEU A 8 -38.75 8.67 58.73
CA LEU A 8 -38.61 7.42 57.98
C LEU A 8 -39.05 7.60 56.52
N TYR A 9 -40.16 8.31 56.28
CA TYR A 9 -40.66 8.60 54.93
C TYR A 9 -39.66 9.42 54.10
N LEU A 10 -39.04 10.45 54.69
CA LEU A 10 -38.03 11.27 54.00
C LEU A 10 -36.78 10.46 53.61
N ILE A 11 -36.33 9.54 54.47
CA ILE A 11 -35.19 8.66 54.18
C ILE A 11 -35.53 7.70 53.03
N ILE A 12 -36.75 7.17 52.99
CA ILE A 12 -37.21 6.30 51.90
C ILE A 12 -37.29 7.09 50.59
N LEU A 13 -37.85 8.30 50.61
CA LEU A 13 -37.98 9.13 49.42
C LEU A 13 -36.60 9.53 48.85
N TRP A 14 -35.68 9.93 49.74
CA TRP A 14 -34.32 10.30 49.36
C TRP A 14 -33.52 9.12 48.81
N SER A 15 -33.62 7.94 49.45
CA SER A 15 -32.95 6.74 48.97
C SER A 15 -33.53 6.26 47.62
N CYS A 16 -34.84 6.36 47.42
CA CYS A 16 -35.49 6.05 46.14
C CYS A 16 -35.01 6.98 45.01
N SER A 17 -34.92 8.29 45.27
CA SER A 17 -34.39 9.25 44.30
C SER A 17 -32.92 8.98 43.95
N LEU A 18 -32.11 8.62 44.94
CA LEU A 18 -30.69 8.28 44.74
C LEU A 18 -30.53 7.01 43.89
N ILE A 19 -31.32 5.96 44.18
CA ILE A 19 -31.33 4.71 43.41
C ILE A 19 -31.73 4.96 41.97
N LEU A 20 -32.78 5.76 41.73
CA LEU A 20 -33.23 6.08 40.38
C LEU A 20 -32.15 6.83 39.57
N HIS A 21 -31.46 7.78 40.21
CA HIS A 21 -30.35 8.49 39.58
C HIS A 21 -29.18 7.56 39.27
N LEU A 22 -28.87 6.60 40.15
CA LEU A 22 -27.83 5.61 39.92
C LEU A 22 -28.14 4.71 38.72
N ILE A 23 -29.38 4.21 38.64
CA ILE A 23 -29.84 3.35 37.54
C ILE A 23 -29.75 4.11 36.20
N ASN A 24 -30.20 5.36 36.17
CA ASN A 24 -30.11 6.18 34.96
C ASN A 24 -28.67 6.40 34.50
N ASN A 25 -27.74 6.68 35.44
CA ASN A 25 -26.33 6.88 35.12
C ASN A 25 -25.68 5.59 34.58
N ILE A 26 -25.98 4.43 35.19
CA ILE A 26 -25.49 3.13 34.73
C ILE A 26 -26.01 2.82 33.31
N ASN A 27 -27.30 3.06 33.04
CA ASN A 27 -27.87 2.85 31.72
C ASN A 27 -27.21 3.72 30.65
N SER A 28 -26.95 5.00 30.95
CA SER A 28 -26.21 5.87 30.02
C SER A 28 -24.78 5.40 29.78
N MET A 29 -24.09 4.92 30.82
CA MET A 29 -22.72 4.42 30.68
C MET A 29 -22.67 3.15 29.82
N ILE A 30 -23.62 2.23 29.98
CA ILE A 30 -23.73 1.01 29.18
C ILE A 30 -24.00 1.35 27.70
N LEU A 31 -24.88 2.32 27.42
CA LEU A 31 -25.16 2.75 26.06
C LEU A 31 -23.93 3.36 25.37
N ILE A 32 -23.18 4.21 26.07
CA ILE A 32 -21.95 4.83 25.54
C ILE A 32 -20.89 3.74 25.29
N LEU A 33 -20.65 2.86 26.25
CA LEU A 33 -19.68 1.77 26.10
C LEU A 33 -20.06 0.80 24.97
N GLY A 34 -21.35 0.51 24.82
CA GLY A 34 -21.87 -0.31 23.72
C GLY A 34 -21.64 0.35 22.36
N GLN A 35 -21.89 1.66 22.25
CA GLN A 35 -21.71 2.40 21.01
C GLN A 35 -20.23 2.46 20.57
N GLU A 36 -19.31 2.71 21.50
CA GLU A 36 -17.86 2.71 21.23
C GLU A 36 -17.40 1.34 20.71
N PHE A 37 -17.87 0.25 21.32
CA PHE A 37 -17.53 -1.10 20.88
C PHE A 37 -18.07 -1.40 19.48
N ILE A 38 -19.30 -0.98 19.18
CA ILE A 38 -19.92 -1.13 17.86
C ILE A 38 -19.12 -0.36 16.81
N MET A 39 -18.73 0.88 17.08
CA MET A 39 -17.92 1.71 16.18
C MET A 39 -16.55 1.07 15.89
N GLN A 40 -15.87 0.57 16.91
CA GLN A 40 -14.59 -0.13 16.75
C GLN A 40 -14.73 -1.41 15.92
N PHE A 41 -15.77 -2.22 16.19
CA PHE A 41 -16.05 -3.43 15.41
C PHE A 41 -16.23 -3.12 13.92
N PHE A 42 -17.08 -2.14 13.58
CA PHE A 42 -17.28 -1.73 12.18
C PHE A 42 -15.99 -1.23 11.52
N PHE A 43 -15.17 -0.47 12.25
CA PHE A 43 -13.86 -0.01 11.75
C PHE A 43 -12.96 -1.19 11.37
N PHE A 44 -12.86 -2.23 12.20
CA PHE A 44 -12.08 -3.44 11.88
C PHE A 44 -12.66 -4.21 10.68
N VAL A 45 -13.99 -4.32 10.59
CA VAL A 45 -14.65 -4.97 9.45
C VAL A 45 -14.34 -4.24 8.14
N ILE A 46 -14.40 -2.91 8.13
CA ILE A 46 -14.07 -2.09 6.94
C ILE A 46 -12.62 -2.30 6.54
N ILE A 47 -11.67 -2.26 7.50
CA ILE A 47 -10.25 -2.51 7.21
C ILE A 47 -10.04 -3.91 6.63
N ALA A 48 -10.66 -4.93 7.21
CA ALA A 48 -10.55 -6.30 6.72
C ALA A 48 -11.06 -6.44 5.28
N LEU A 49 -12.19 -5.79 4.95
CA LEU A 49 -12.72 -5.77 3.58
C LEU A 49 -11.77 -5.09 2.60
N ILE A 50 -11.14 -3.97 2.97
CA ILE A 50 -10.14 -3.29 2.14
C ILE A 50 -8.97 -4.24 1.86
N ILE A 51 -8.43 -4.90 2.89
CA ILE A 51 -7.33 -5.86 2.73
C ILE A 51 -7.72 -7.00 1.79
N VAL A 52 -8.93 -7.56 1.93
CA VAL A 52 -9.43 -8.61 1.04
C VAL A 52 -9.54 -8.11 -0.40
N MET A 53 -10.03 -6.88 -0.62
CA MET A 53 -10.02 -6.27 -1.97
C MET A 53 -8.61 -6.20 -2.52
N PHE A 54 -7.61 -5.74 -1.76
CA PHE A 54 -6.22 -5.69 -2.25
C PHE A 54 -5.65 -7.08 -2.58
N ILE A 55 -6.04 -8.13 -1.87
CA ILE A 55 -5.60 -9.51 -2.14
C ILE A 55 -6.28 -10.08 -3.39
N VAL A 56 -7.59 -9.86 -3.55
CA VAL A 56 -8.37 -10.36 -4.69
C VAL A 56 -8.07 -9.57 -5.96
N GLU A 57 -7.90 -8.26 -5.84
CA GLU A 57 -7.49 -7.33 -6.90
C GLU A 57 -5.97 -7.35 -7.10
N SER A 58 -5.24 -8.29 -6.49
CA SER A 58 -3.86 -8.59 -6.89
C SER A 58 -3.92 -8.89 -8.39
N PRO A 59 -3.37 -8.01 -9.25
CA PRO A 59 -3.51 -8.13 -10.68
C PRO A 59 -2.96 -9.50 -11.04
N ARG A 60 -3.84 -10.39 -11.52
CA ARG A 60 -3.41 -11.59 -12.21
C ARG A 60 -2.63 -11.12 -13.43
N VAL A 61 -1.34 -10.88 -13.23
CA VAL A 61 -0.32 -10.93 -14.26
C VAL A 61 -0.56 -12.28 -14.92
N LYS A 62 -1.17 -12.22 -16.11
CA LYS A 62 -1.44 -13.39 -16.93
C LYS A 62 -0.07 -13.97 -17.28
N ASN A 63 0.38 -14.93 -16.49
CA ASN A 63 1.46 -15.82 -16.87
C ASN A 63 0.95 -16.66 -18.04
N SER A 64 1.17 -16.17 -19.25
CA SER A 64 1.16 -17.00 -20.43
C SER A 64 2.17 -18.11 -20.21
N ARG A 65 1.62 -19.31 -20.06
CA ARG A 65 2.32 -20.58 -20.17
C ARG A 65 3.10 -20.59 -21.48
N GLU A 66 4.41 -20.53 -21.39
CA GLU A 66 5.27 -21.13 -22.41
C GLU A 66 6.35 -21.96 -21.71
N LYS A 67 6.35 -23.25 -22.05
CA LYS A 67 7.35 -24.23 -21.65
C LYS A 67 8.72 -23.80 -22.18
N SER A 68 9.76 -23.82 -21.35
CA SER A 68 10.93 -24.68 -21.58
C SER A 68 11.98 -24.47 -20.48
N ASN A 69 12.61 -25.58 -20.13
CA ASN A 69 13.76 -25.81 -19.27
C ASN A 69 14.70 -24.64 -18.95
N GLY A 70 15.09 -24.60 -17.68
CA GLY A 70 16.47 -24.34 -17.29
C GLY A 70 16.83 -22.90 -16.94
N GLN A 71 17.11 -22.72 -15.64
CA GLN A 71 18.18 -21.85 -15.14
C GLN A 71 17.88 -20.34 -14.96
N LYS A 72 18.33 -19.89 -13.79
CA LYS A 72 18.48 -18.51 -13.29
C LYS A 72 17.22 -17.85 -12.74
N THR A 73 17.30 -17.56 -11.45
CA THR A 73 16.42 -16.72 -10.65
C THR A 73 16.03 -15.47 -11.45
N LYS A 74 14.83 -15.51 -12.04
CA LYS A 74 14.25 -14.41 -12.81
C LYS A 74 13.90 -13.33 -11.79
N VAL A 75 14.80 -12.37 -11.60
CA VAL A 75 14.48 -11.13 -10.89
C VAL A 75 13.34 -10.51 -11.69
N ASN A 76 12.14 -10.58 -11.13
CA ASN A 76 10.92 -10.06 -11.76
C ASN A 76 10.99 -8.53 -11.62
N VAL A 77 11.79 -7.91 -12.48
CA VAL A 77 11.74 -6.47 -12.70
C VAL A 77 10.38 -6.23 -13.32
N GLY A 78 9.48 -5.56 -12.59
CA GLY A 78 8.12 -5.26 -13.05
C GLY A 78 8.11 -4.47 -14.37
N ASP A 79 6.92 -4.14 -14.86
CA ASP A 79 6.72 -3.51 -16.18
C ASP A 79 7.76 -2.41 -16.49
N ILE A 80 8.56 -2.64 -17.53
CA ILE A 80 9.51 -1.66 -18.04
C ILE A 80 8.72 -0.71 -18.93
N ARG A 81 8.64 0.55 -18.52
CA ARG A 81 7.90 1.61 -19.21
C ARG A 81 8.89 2.59 -19.81
N PHE A 82 8.55 3.13 -20.97
CA PHE A 82 9.39 4.10 -21.68
C PHE A 82 8.65 5.43 -21.75
N THR A 83 9.37 6.53 -21.49
CA THR A 83 8.84 7.85 -21.81
C THR A 83 8.74 8.01 -23.33
N SER A 84 7.87 8.92 -23.80
CA SER A 84 7.80 9.26 -25.23
C SER A 84 9.16 9.73 -25.77
N HIS A 85 9.96 10.41 -24.94
CA HIS A 85 11.30 10.83 -25.28
C HIS A 85 12.26 9.65 -25.47
N ALA A 86 12.22 8.65 -24.58
CA ALA A 86 13.04 7.45 -24.70
C ALA A 86 12.67 6.62 -25.95
N LEU A 87 11.37 6.46 -26.24
CA LEU A 87 10.90 5.75 -27.44
C LEU A 87 11.35 6.45 -28.73
N GLN A 88 11.26 7.77 -28.78
CA GLN A 88 11.78 8.55 -29.90
C GLN A 88 13.27 8.29 -30.11
N ARG A 89 14.05 8.28 -29.02
CA ARG A 89 15.50 8.08 -29.04
C ARG A 89 15.92 6.65 -29.42
N LEU A 90 15.10 5.65 -29.11
CA LEU A 90 15.28 4.27 -29.58
C LEU A 90 15.11 4.20 -31.10
N ASN A 91 14.01 4.78 -31.59
CA ASN A 91 13.69 4.77 -33.01
C ASN A 91 14.74 5.53 -33.84
N GLU A 92 15.16 6.71 -33.39
CA GLU A 92 16.21 7.51 -34.05
C GLU A 92 17.55 6.77 -34.17
N ARG A 93 17.84 5.88 -33.21
CA ARG A 93 19.12 5.16 -33.13
C ARG A 93 19.05 3.72 -33.63
N GLY A 94 17.86 3.22 -33.97
CA GLY A 94 17.65 1.83 -34.38
C GLY A 94 17.98 0.83 -33.28
N ILE A 95 17.78 1.20 -32.02
CA ILE A 95 17.99 0.33 -30.86
C ILE A 95 16.66 -0.34 -30.54
N ASP A 96 16.69 -1.65 -30.32
CA ASP A 96 15.49 -2.43 -30.01
C ASP A 96 15.12 -2.34 -28.53
N VAL A 97 13.83 -2.44 -28.23
CA VAL A 97 13.34 -2.34 -26.84
C VAL A 97 13.91 -3.49 -26.00
N GLU A 98 13.93 -4.68 -26.57
CA GLU A 98 14.42 -5.93 -26.01
C GLU A 98 15.93 -5.87 -25.70
N GLU A 99 16.70 -5.02 -26.39
CA GLU A 99 18.09 -4.77 -26.06
C GLU A 99 18.22 -4.01 -24.75
N ILE A 100 17.39 -2.99 -24.53
CA ILE A 100 17.37 -2.22 -23.29
C ILE A 100 16.92 -3.09 -22.11
N GLU A 101 15.89 -3.91 -22.29
CA GLU A 101 15.44 -4.82 -21.23
C GLU A 101 16.54 -5.80 -20.82
N ARG A 102 17.23 -6.40 -21.81
CA ARG A 102 18.39 -7.27 -21.55
C ARG A 102 19.51 -6.52 -20.85
N MET A 103 19.77 -5.27 -21.22
CA MET A 103 20.80 -4.46 -20.60
C MET A 103 20.49 -4.17 -19.12
N ILE A 104 19.24 -3.82 -18.81
CA ILE A 104 18.75 -3.54 -17.44
C ILE A 104 18.80 -4.79 -16.56
N LEU A 105 18.46 -5.95 -17.12
CA LEU A 105 18.46 -7.23 -16.40
C LEU A 105 19.85 -7.86 -16.26
N ASP A 106 20.86 -7.36 -16.99
CA ASP A 106 22.19 -7.93 -16.98
C ASP A 106 23.01 -7.43 -15.76
N PRO A 107 23.42 -8.33 -14.85
CA PRO A 107 24.23 -7.96 -13.69
C PRO A 107 25.65 -7.50 -14.05
N SER A 108 26.12 -7.70 -15.29
CA SER A 108 27.42 -7.21 -15.76
C SER A 108 27.41 -5.74 -16.19
N SER A 109 26.23 -5.12 -16.31
CA SER A 109 26.08 -3.71 -16.68
C SER A 109 26.57 -2.78 -15.57
N LYS A 110 27.31 -1.72 -15.92
CA LYS A 110 27.78 -0.72 -14.95
C LYS A 110 26.63 0.22 -14.62
N ALA A 111 26.14 0.19 -13.39
CA ALA A 111 25.09 1.09 -12.90
C ALA A 111 25.64 2.09 -11.88
N ALA A 112 25.26 3.36 -12.01
CA ALA A 112 25.56 4.43 -11.07
C ALA A 112 24.28 5.18 -10.71
N ILE A 113 24.13 5.54 -9.44
CA ILE A 113 23.01 6.36 -8.97
C ILE A 113 23.42 7.83 -9.08
N GLU A 114 22.63 8.63 -9.80
CA GLU A 114 22.80 10.08 -9.92
C GLU A 114 22.15 10.81 -8.73
N GLU A 115 22.58 12.06 -8.47
CA GLU A 115 22.10 12.88 -7.34
C GLU A 115 20.58 13.13 -7.37
N ASN A 116 19.98 13.08 -8.55
CA ASN A 116 18.54 13.25 -8.79
C ASN A 116 17.72 11.97 -8.53
N GLY A 117 18.35 10.89 -8.04
CA GLY A 117 17.74 9.58 -7.80
C GLY A 117 17.52 8.73 -9.06
N ASN A 118 18.03 9.16 -10.21
CA ASN A 118 18.04 8.36 -11.43
C ASN A 118 19.20 7.37 -11.40
N ILE A 119 19.05 6.28 -12.14
CA ILE A 119 20.06 5.25 -12.31
C ILE A 119 20.56 5.34 -13.74
N ARG A 120 21.85 5.63 -13.88
CA ARG A 120 22.57 5.61 -15.14
C ARG A 120 23.19 4.24 -15.33
N LEU A 121 22.86 3.58 -16.43
CA LEU A 121 23.34 2.26 -16.79
C LEU A 121 24.13 2.37 -18.09
N GLU A 122 25.35 1.85 -18.10
CA GLU A 122 26.23 1.93 -19.27
C GLU A 122 26.72 0.54 -19.68
N LYS A 123 26.53 0.22 -20.97
CA LYS A 123 26.98 -1.04 -21.57
C LYS A 123 27.19 -0.87 -23.06
N ASN A 124 28.33 -1.33 -23.59
CA ASN A 124 28.63 -1.32 -25.02
C ASN A 124 28.47 0.06 -25.70
N GLY A 125 28.78 1.15 -24.98
CA GLY A 125 28.60 2.52 -25.50
C GLY A 125 27.14 2.97 -25.57
N ILE A 126 26.19 2.22 -25.01
CA ILE A 126 24.81 2.64 -24.78
C ILE A 126 24.69 3.06 -23.32
N VAL A 127 24.11 4.24 -23.09
CA VAL A 127 23.80 4.76 -21.77
C VAL A 127 22.28 4.86 -21.64
N VAL A 128 21.72 4.19 -20.64
CA VAL A 128 20.29 4.21 -20.32
C VAL A 128 20.12 4.91 -18.98
N ILE A 129 19.28 5.93 -18.93
CA ILE A 129 18.90 6.58 -17.68
C ILE A 129 17.49 6.13 -17.34
N PHE A 130 17.32 5.49 -16.20
CA PHE A 130 16.03 5.02 -15.72
C PHE A 130 15.81 5.35 -14.25
N ARG A 131 14.56 5.28 -13.81
CA ARG A 131 14.16 5.44 -12.41
C ARG A 131 13.34 4.26 -11.97
N LYS A 132 13.53 3.82 -10.73
CA LYS A 132 12.68 2.82 -10.09
C LYS A 132 11.37 3.49 -9.65
N GLU A 133 10.25 2.97 -10.13
CA GLU A 133 8.90 3.37 -9.73
C GLU A 133 8.19 2.25 -8.96
N LEU A 134 7.06 2.57 -8.31
CA LEU A 134 6.27 1.58 -7.58
C LEU A 134 5.78 0.43 -8.47
N MET A 135 5.53 0.70 -9.76
CA MET A 135 5.00 -0.27 -10.73
C MET A 135 6.08 -0.94 -11.59
N GLY A 136 7.36 -0.58 -11.43
CA GLY A 136 8.43 -1.15 -12.25
C GLY A 136 9.57 -0.18 -12.51
N ILE A 137 10.07 -0.16 -13.73
CA ILE A 137 11.16 0.71 -14.15
C ILE A 137 10.65 1.69 -15.21
N LEU A 138 10.90 2.98 -15.00
CA LEU A 138 10.65 4.01 -16.01
C LEU A 138 11.96 4.40 -16.68
N VAL A 139 12.10 4.09 -17.96
CA VAL A 139 13.22 4.53 -18.80
C VAL A 139 12.96 5.96 -19.26
N ILE A 140 13.82 6.87 -18.79
CA ILE A 140 13.69 8.32 -19.00
C ILE A 140 14.29 8.72 -20.34
N THR A 141 15.52 8.28 -20.62
CA THR A 141 16.24 8.60 -21.86
C THR A 141 17.34 7.58 -22.14
N ILE A 142 17.77 7.55 -23.40
CA ILE A 142 18.81 6.65 -23.91
C ILE A 142 19.79 7.48 -24.74
N PHE A 143 21.08 7.18 -24.60
CA PHE A 143 22.18 7.71 -25.39
C PHE A 143 22.98 6.55 -25.98
N SER A 144 23.60 6.77 -27.14
CA SER A 144 24.58 5.87 -27.69
C SER A 144 25.75 6.70 -28.21
N ASP A 145 26.96 6.33 -27.81
CA ASP A 145 28.20 6.97 -28.26
C ASP A 145 28.58 6.58 -29.71
N ASN A 146 27.80 5.69 -30.34
CA ASN A 146 28.15 5.10 -31.63
C ASN A 146 27.63 5.86 -32.85
N LYS A 147 27.03 7.05 -32.68
CA LYS A 147 26.58 7.95 -33.78
C LYS A 147 26.49 9.40 -33.35
#